data_AF-A0A925RPY0-F1
#
_entry.id   AF-A0A925RPY0-F1
#
_cell.length_a   1.000
_cell.length_b   1.000
_cell.length_c   1.000
_cell.angle_alpha   90.00
_cell.angle_beta   90.00
_cell.angle_gamma   90.00
#
_symmetry.space_group_name_H-M   'P 1'
#
loop_
_entity.id
_entity.type
_entity.pdbx_description
1 polymer ?
#
loop_
_entity_poly.entity_id
_entity_poly.type
_entity_poly.pdbx_seq_one_letter_code
_entity_poly.pdbx_strand_id
1 'polypeptide(L)'
;MEFQEIIESHFVWGLLLGLLIAGFILKNAIGSKMQLKREIKRIEGEMRDLQSHLNTQLKITATGSDSLSKEIVALKSQNENLRVNLATLQNKPDKAEQRQFRMQEMAIGTMRELAPGFAGAWEKAMRQAESDMDSAESGLKKLVRRVVPGLSYSAPRTVPNEAQVIESQADHL
;
A
#
# COMPACT_ATOMS: atom_id res chain seq x y z
N MET A 1 0.70 -80.02 -58.38
CA MET A 1 -0.32 -79.94 -57.32
C MET A 1 0.41 -80.11 -55.99
N GLU A 2 1.27 -79.17 -55.60
CA GLU A 2 2.20 -79.37 -54.47
C GLU A 2 1.90 -78.43 -53.28
N PHE A 3 1.27 -77.27 -53.54
CA PHE A 3 0.92 -76.32 -52.48
C PHE A 3 -0.24 -76.77 -51.60
N GLN A 4 -1.14 -77.64 -52.10
CA GLN A 4 -2.23 -78.19 -51.30
C GLN A 4 -1.74 -79.20 -50.26
N GLU A 5 -0.82 -80.09 -50.61
CA GLU A 5 -0.24 -81.06 -49.65
C GLU A 5 0.58 -80.38 -48.55
N ILE A 6 1.29 -79.30 -48.89
CA ILE A 6 2.03 -78.51 -47.90
C ILE A 6 1.08 -77.88 -46.87
N ILE A 7 -0.07 -77.36 -47.30
CA ILE A 7 -1.07 -76.76 -46.41
C ILE A 7 -1.80 -77.81 -45.56
N GLU A 8 -1.95 -79.03 -46.05
CA GLU A 8 -2.62 -80.14 -45.34
C GLU A 8 -1.73 -80.80 -44.26
N SER A 9 -0.44 -80.48 -44.24
CA SER A 9 0.48 -80.97 -43.22
C SER A 9 0.12 -80.42 -41.82
N HIS A 10 0.10 -81.30 -40.81
CA HIS A 10 -0.15 -80.94 -39.41
C HIS A 10 0.85 -79.89 -38.88
N PHE A 11 2.04 -79.81 -39.49
CA PHE A 11 3.07 -78.83 -39.16
C PHE A 11 2.69 -77.40 -39.57
N VAL A 12 2.14 -77.19 -40.77
CA VAL A 12 1.75 -75.85 -41.24
C VAL A 12 0.59 -75.30 -40.42
N TRP A 13 -0.35 -76.17 -40.00
CA TRP A 13 -1.40 -75.78 -39.05
C TRP A 13 -0.84 -75.37 -37.68
N GLY A 14 0.17 -76.08 -37.16
CA GLY A 14 0.87 -75.69 -35.93
C GLY A 14 1.61 -74.35 -36.05
N LEU A 15 2.27 -74.12 -37.19
CA LEU A 15 2.97 -72.86 -37.47
C LEU A 15 1.99 -71.68 -37.59
N LEU A 16 0.87 -71.88 -38.27
CA LEU A 16 -0.17 -70.86 -38.42
C LEU A 16 -0.79 -70.51 -37.06
N LEU A 17 -1.08 -71.52 -36.22
CA LEU A 17 -1.60 -71.31 -34.87
C LEU A 17 -0.59 -70.55 -33.99
N GLY A 18 0.70 -70.94 -34.03
CA GLY A 18 1.77 -70.27 -33.30
C GLY A 18 1.98 -68.82 -33.75
N LEU A 19 1.92 -68.56 -35.05
CA LEU A 19 2.03 -67.21 -35.62
C LEU A 19 0.84 -66.33 -35.23
N LEU A 20 -0.36 -66.89 -35.18
CA LEU A 20 -1.56 -66.18 -34.72
C LEU A 20 -1.42 -65.76 -33.25
N ILE A 21 -0.99 -66.67 -32.38
CA ILE A 21 -0.76 -66.40 -30.95
C ILE A 21 0.34 -65.35 -30.77
N ALA A 22 1.47 -65.50 -31.49
CA ALA A 22 2.57 -64.54 -31.45
C ALA A 22 2.12 -63.13 -31.91
N GLY A 23 1.35 -63.06 -32.99
CA GLY A 23 0.79 -61.80 -33.49
C GLY A 23 -0.16 -61.13 -32.49
N PHE A 24 -1.00 -61.92 -31.80
CA PHE A 24 -1.91 -61.41 -30.78
C PHE A 24 -1.14 -60.83 -29.57
N ILE A 25 -0.10 -61.53 -29.11
CA ILE A 25 0.77 -61.05 -28.02
C ILE A 25 1.50 -59.76 -28.44
N LEU A 26 2.03 -59.69 -29.66
CA LEU A 26 2.72 -58.51 -30.17
C LEU A 26 1.79 -57.29 -30.23
N LYS A 27 0.57 -57.48 -30.77
CA LYS A 27 -0.44 -56.42 -30.86
C LYS A 27 -0.78 -55.86 -29.48
N ASN A 28 -1.01 -56.73 -28.50
CA ASN A 28 -1.32 -56.31 -27.13
C ASN A 28 -0.13 -55.62 -26.45
N ALA A 29 1.08 -56.14 -26.64
CA ALA A 29 2.31 -55.56 -26.08
C ALA A 29 2.61 -54.17 -26.67
N ILE A 30 2.43 -53.98 -27.98
CA ILE A 30 2.61 -52.69 -28.65
C ILE A 30 1.55 -51.70 -28.18
N GLY A 31 0.28 -52.13 -28.07
CA GLY A 31 -0.82 -51.29 -27.59
C GLY A 31 -0.58 -50.74 -26.17
N SER A 32 -0.17 -51.61 -25.25
CA SER A 32 0.16 -51.22 -23.87
C SER A 32 1.34 -50.24 -23.82
N LYS A 33 2.41 -50.50 -24.59
CA LYS A 33 3.56 -49.57 -24.68
C LYS A 33 3.18 -48.21 -25.25
N MET A 34 2.28 -48.16 -26.22
CA MET A 34 1.81 -46.89 -26.80
C MET A 34 0.97 -46.08 -25.82
N GLN A 35 0.11 -46.74 -25.03
CA GLN A 35 -0.66 -46.07 -23.97
C GLN A 35 0.27 -45.49 -22.89
N LEU A 36 1.23 -46.29 -22.42
CA LEU A 36 2.19 -45.85 -21.40
C LEU A 36 3.04 -44.66 -21.89
N LYS A 37 3.46 -44.66 -23.16
CA LYS A 37 4.18 -43.51 -23.75
C LYS A 37 3.31 -42.24 -23.81
N ARG A 38 2.01 -42.37 -24.04
CA ARG A 38 1.09 -41.21 -24.04
C ARG A 38 0.93 -40.65 -22.64
N GLU A 39 0.81 -41.51 -21.63
CA GLU A 39 0.72 -41.10 -20.23
C GLU A 39 1.99 -40.40 -19.76
N ILE A 40 3.16 -40.95 -20.08
CA ILE A 40 4.45 -40.30 -19.78
C ILE A 40 4.51 -38.91 -20.41
N LYS A 41 4.16 -38.78 -21.69
CA LYS A 41 4.19 -37.50 -22.39
C LYS A 41 3.19 -36.50 -21.78
N ARG A 42 2.04 -36.97 -21.31
CA ARG A 42 1.05 -36.14 -20.62
C ARG A 42 1.59 -35.65 -19.28
N ILE A 43 2.15 -36.53 -18.47
CA ILE A 43 2.73 -36.20 -17.16
C ILE A 43 3.89 -35.22 -17.33
N GLU A 44 4.75 -35.43 -18.34
CA GLU A 44 5.85 -34.51 -18.65
C GLU A 44 5.35 -33.12 -19.06
N GLY A 45 4.23 -33.05 -19.81
CA GLY A 45 3.53 -31.80 -20.11
C GLY A 45 3.01 -31.11 -18.86
N GLU A 46 2.31 -31.84 -17.99
CA GLU A 46 1.80 -31.32 -16.72
C GLU A 46 2.94 -30.83 -15.81
N MET A 47 4.07 -31.55 -15.77
CA MET A 47 5.25 -31.14 -15.01
C MET A 47 5.87 -29.84 -15.55
N ARG A 48 5.91 -29.69 -16.88
CA ARG A 48 6.40 -28.46 -17.54
C ARG A 48 5.49 -27.28 -17.26
N ASP A 49 4.18 -27.49 -17.28
CA ASP A 49 3.19 -26.45 -16.95
C ASP A 49 3.28 -26.03 -15.48
N LEU A 50 3.45 -27.00 -14.56
CA LEU A 50 3.70 -26.75 -13.14
C LEU A 50 4.99 -25.96 -12.91
N GLN A 51 6.09 -26.33 -13.57
CA GLN A 51 7.35 -25.59 -13.51
C GLN A 51 7.22 -24.17 -14.09
N SER A 52 6.45 -24.00 -15.16
CA SER A 52 6.16 -22.69 -15.75
C SER A 52 5.37 -21.81 -14.78
N HIS A 53 4.33 -22.37 -14.15
CA HIS A 53 3.52 -21.67 -13.17
C HIS A 53 4.34 -21.28 -11.93
N LEU A 54 5.20 -22.18 -11.43
CA LEU A 54 6.09 -21.89 -10.30
C LEU A 54 7.10 -20.79 -10.63
N ASN A 55 7.77 -20.87 -11.79
CA ASN A 55 8.67 -19.82 -12.24
C ASN A 55 7.95 -18.48 -12.38
N THR A 56 6.70 -18.50 -12.84
CA THR A 56 5.88 -17.30 -12.99
C THR A 56 5.52 -16.73 -11.61
N GLN A 57 5.08 -17.56 -10.66
CA GLN A 57 4.81 -17.13 -9.29
C GLN A 57 6.07 -16.59 -8.60
N LEU A 58 7.20 -17.29 -8.69
CA LEU A 58 8.48 -16.82 -8.14
C LEU A 58 8.90 -15.49 -8.77
N LYS A 59 8.75 -15.34 -10.09
CA LYS A 59 9.03 -14.08 -10.78
C LYS A 59 8.11 -12.97 -10.30
N ILE A 60 6.81 -13.23 -10.15
CA ILE A 60 5.83 -12.25 -9.64
C ILE A 60 6.16 -11.86 -8.20
N THR A 61 6.38 -12.83 -7.31
CA THR A 61 6.72 -12.57 -5.91
C THR A 61 8.04 -11.81 -5.77
N ALA A 62 9.07 -12.18 -6.54
CA ALA A 62 10.34 -11.44 -6.55
C ALA A 62 10.15 -10.01 -7.05
N THR A 63 9.44 -9.82 -8.17
CA THR A 63 9.18 -8.46 -8.71
C THR A 63 8.33 -7.61 -7.76
N GLY A 64 7.34 -8.20 -7.09
CA GLY A 64 6.50 -7.51 -6.11
C GLY A 64 7.27 -7.14 -4.84
N SER A 65 8.14 -8.05 -4.37
CA SER A 65 9.03 -7.79 -3.23
C SER A 65 10.04 -6.67 -3.54
N ASP A 66 10.61 -6.67 -4.75
CA ASP A 66 11.53 -5.62 -5.20
C ASP A 66 10.84 -4.26 -5.32
N SER A 67 9.62 -4.21 -5.88
CA SER A 67 8.85 -2.97 -5.97
C SER A 67 8.50 -2.43 -4.58
N LEU A 68 8.09 -3.30 -3.66
CA LEU A 68 7.74 -2.92 -2.30
C LEU A 68 8.97 -2.42 -1.53
N SER A 69 10.11 -3.06 -1.71
CA SER A 69 11.40 -2.63 -1.13
C SER A 69 11.83 -1.26 -1.67
N LYS A 70 11.68 -1.02 -2.98
CA LYS A 70 11.95 0.28 -3.60
C LYS A 70 11.03 1.38 -3.05
N GLU A 71 9.74 1.07 -2.88
CA GLU A 71 8.77 2.01 -2.33
C GLU A 71 9.09 2.37 -0.87
N ILE A 72 9.48 1.39 -0.03
CA ILE A 72 9.93 1.65 1.34
C ILE A 72 11.15 2.59 1.35
N VAL A 73 12.14 2.34 0.48
CA VAL A 73 13.34 3.19 0.39
C VAL A 73 12.97 4.60 -0.09
N ALA A 74 12.09 4.71 -1.07
CA ALA A 74 11.61 6.00 -1.58
C ALA A 74 10.84 6.78 -0.52
N LEU A 75 9.93 6.12 0.22
CA LEU A 75 9.16 6.74 1.31
C LEU A 75 10.06 7.17 2.46
N LYS A 76 11.06 6.36 2.86
CA LYS A 76 12.05 6.75 3.87
C LYS A 76 12.84 7.98 3.44
N SER A 77 13.28 8.02 2.18
CA SER A 77 13.98 9.18 1.61
C SER A 77 13.11 10.43 1.60
N GLN A 78 11.84 10.31 1.17
CA GLN A 78 10.88 11.41 1.22
C GLN A 78 10.62 11.87 2.65
N ASN A 79 10.48 10.94 3.60
CA ASN A 79 10.26 11.27 5.00
C ASN A 79 11.45 12.04 5.59
N GLU A 80 12.68 11.61 5.33
CA GLU A 80 13.87 12.35 5.79
C GLU A 80 13.99 13.70 5.10
N ASN A 81 13.72 13.79 3.79
CA ASN A 81 13.69 15.08 3.09
C ASN A 81 12.63 16.02 3.66
N LEU A 82 11.44 15.52 3.98
CA LEU A 82 10.39 16.30 4.63
C LEU A 82 10.79 16.71 6.04
N ARG A 83 11.49 15.84 6.79
CA ARG A 83 11.99 16.16 8.13
C ARG A 83 13.06 17.24 8.08
N VAL A 84 14.00 17.16 7.14
CA VAL A 84 15.02 18.18 6.88
C VAL A 84 14.37 19.46 6.37
N ASN A 85 13.39 19.39 5.48
CA ASN A 85 12.64 20.56 5.01
C ASN A 85 11.87 21.22 6.15
N LEU A 86 11.20 20.45 7.01
CA LEU A 86 10.51 20.97 8.19
C LEU A 86 11.51 21.64 9.14
N ALA A 87 12.63 20.99 9.45
CA ALA A 87 13.67 21.55 10.30
C ALA A 87 14.28 22.81 9.69
N THR A 88 14.53 22.84 8.38
CA THR A 88 15.03 24.03 7.69
C THR A 88 13.98 25.13 7.60
N LEU A 89 12.68 24.82 7.46
CA LEU A 89 11.60 25.80 7.53
C LEU A 89 11.48 26.37 8.94
N GLN A 90 11.56 25.52 9.98
CA GLN A 90 11.55 25.94 11.38
C GLN A 90 12.80 26.76 11.77
N ASN A 91 13.92 26.53 11.10
CA ASN A 91 15.17 27.28 11.28
C ASN A 91 15.35 28.44 10.28
N LYS A 92 14.44 28.64 9.31
CA LYS A 92 14.44 29.79 8.38
C LYS A 92 13.69 31.06 8.84
N PRO A 93 12.88 31.13 9.91
CA PRO A 93 12.48 32.43 10.51
C PRO A 93 13.67 33.14 11.21
N ASP A 94 14.86 32.52 11.23
CA ASP A 94 15.85 32.74 12.28
C ASP A 94 16.76 33.98 12.12
N LYS A 95 16.85 34.63 10.96
CA LYS A 95 17.76 35.78 10.84
C LYS A 95 17.21 37.01 10.16
N ALA A 96 16.48 36.88 9.05
CA ALA A 96 15.94 38.06 8.38
C ALA A 96 14.82 38.70 9.22
N GLU A 97 13.85 37.90 9.66
CA GLU A 97 12.74 38.35 10.49
C GLU A 97 13.23 38.80 11.88
N GLN A 98 14.08 38.03 12.55
CA GLN A 98 14.69 38.45 13.82
C GLN A 98 15.49 39.76 13.71
N ARG A 99 16.25 39.96 12.62
CA ARG A 99 16.94 41.24 12.38
C ARG A 99 15.96 42.37 12.12
N GLN A 100 14.87 42.11 11.40
CA GLN A 100 13.83 43.10 11.14
C GLN A 100 13.13 43.51 12.43
N PHE A 101 12.77 42.55 13.30
CA PHE A 101 12.23 42.83 14.64
C PHE A 101 13.21 43.66 15.47
N ARG A 102 14.49 43.26 15.53
CA ARG A 102 15.52 44.04 16.25
C ARG A 102 15.70 45.45 15.69
N MET A 103 15.70 45.61 14.36
CA MET A 103 15.81 46.91 13.72
C MET A 103 14.61 47.79 14.05
N GLN A 104 13.42 47.21 14.07
CA GLN A 104 12.18 47.91 14.41
C GLN A 104 12.14 48.30 15.90
N GLU A 105 12.58 47.42 16.80
CA GLU A 105 12.75 47.70 18.23
C GLU A 105 13.69 48.89 18.47
N MET A 106 14.87 48.88 17.84
CA MET A 106 15.82 49.98 17.94
C MET A 106 15.28 51.28 17.35
N ALA A 107 14.59 51.22 16.20
CA ALA A 107 13.96 52.38 15.59
C ALA A 107 12.89 52.99 16.53
N ILE A 108 12.05 52.16 17.15
CA ILE A 108 11.04 52.60 18.12
C ILE A 108 11.71 53.23 19.35
N GLY A 109 12.82 52.66 19.84
CA GLY A 109 13.62 53.24 20.91
C GLY A 109 14.10 54.66 20.58
N THR A 110 14.71 54.85 19.40
CA THR A 110 15.16 56.17 18.96
C THR A 110 14.00 57.16 18.75
N MET A 111 12.85 56.70 18.24
CA MET A 111 11.66 57.56 18.09
C MET A 111 11.07 58.00 19.44
N ARG A 112 11.14 57.15 20.48
CA ARG A 112 10.72 57.50 21.85
C ARG A 112 11.60 58.57 22.48
N GLU A 113 12.89 58.57 22.18
CA GLU A 113 13.84 59.58 22.67
C GLU A 113 13.66 60.92 21.94
N LEU A 114 13.32 60.89 20.65
CA LEU A 114 13.21 62.09 19.82
C LEU A 114 11.84 62.78 19.89
N ALA A 115 10.78 62.10 20.35
CA ALA A 115 9.42 62.64 20.34
C ALA A 115 8.68 62.48 21.69
N PRO A 116 8.47 63.57 22.45
CA PRO A 116 7.67 63.52 23.68
C PRO A 116 6.20 63.19 23.34
N GLY A 117 5.67 62.13 23.96
CA GLY A 117 4.30 61.63 23.72
C GLY A 117 4.17 60.48 22.71
N PHE A 118 5.24 60.15 21.98
CA PHE A 118 5.24 59.03 21.02
C PHE A 118 4.97 57.68 21.69
N ALA A 119 5.51 57.45 22.90
CA ALA A 119 5.32 56.19 23.62
C ALA A 119 3.83 55.84 23.84
N GLY A 120 3.02 56.80 24.26
CA GLY A 120 1.59 56.58 24.50
C GLY A 120 0.76 56.43 23.23
N ALA A 121 1.11 57.18 22.17
CA ALA A 121 0.46 57.03 20.87
C ALA A 121 0.79 55.67 20.22
N TRP A 122 2.03 55.20 20.37
CA TRP A 122 2.48 53.89 19.90
C TRP A 122 1.81 52.74 20.65
N GLU A 123 1.72 52.81 21.98
CA GLU A 123 1.04 51.78 22.78
C GLU A 123 -0.44 51.67 22.42
N LYS A 124 -1.11 52.81 22.22
CA LYS A 124 -2.51 52.85 21.76
C LYS A 124 -2.66 52.27 20.34
N ALA A 125 -1.72 52.57 19.44
CA ALA A 125 -1.71 52.02 18.08
C ALA A 125 -1.47 50.51 18.05
N MET A 126 -0.57 49.98 18.89
CA MET A 126 -0.33 48.54 19.03
C MET A 126 -1.58 47.81 19.53
N ARG A 127 -2.25 48.36 20.55
CA ARG A 127 -3.47 47.78 21.10
C ARG A 127 -4.64 47.80 20.12
N GLN A 128 -4.72 48.84 19.28
CA GLN A 128 -5.69 48.91 18.19
C GLN A 128 -5.36 47.88 17.08
N ALA A 129 -4.09 47.74 16.71
CA ALA A 129 -3.67 46.76 15.71
C ALA A 129 -3.93 45.31 16.17
N GLU A 130 -3.70 45.00 17.45
CA GLU A 130 -4.03 43.70 18.04
C GLU A 130 -5.55 43.42 17.97
N SER A 131 -6.38 44.42 18.31
CA SER A 131 -7.85 44.32 18.19
C SER A 131 -8.32 44.14 16.73
N ASP A 132 -7.66 44.79 15.78
CA ASP A 132 -8.01 44.69 14.35
C ASP A 132 -7.57 43.33 13.77
N MET A 133 -6.44 42.79 14.23
CA MET A 133 -5.96 41.44 13.87
C MET A 133 -6.87 40.35 14.42
N ASP A 134 -7.25 40.40 15.70
CA ASP A 134 -8.22 39.46 16.29
C ASP A 134 -9.56 39.48 15.54
N SER A 135 -9.99 40.67 15.12
CA SER A 135 -11.20 40.85 14.33
C SER A 135 -11.07 40.27 12.92
N ALA A 136 -9.90 40.39 12.28
CA ALA A 136 -9.60 39.83 10.97
C ALA A 136 -9.50 38.29 10.99
N GLU A 137 -8.87 37.71 12.00
CA GLU A 137 -8.79 36.26 12.21
C GLU A 137 -10.18 35.64 12.47
N SER A 138 -11.03 36.35 13.23
CA SER A 138 -12.43 35.99 13.44
C SER A 138 -13.25 36.03 12.13
N GLY A 139 -12.94 36.95 11.21
CA GLY A 139 -13.54 37.04 9.87
C GLY A 139 -13.21 35.84 8.99
N LEU A 140 -11.94 35.42 8.97
CA LEU A 140 -11.49 34.20 8.28
C LEU A 140 -12.08 32.92 8.90
N LYS A 141 -12.18 32.83 10.23
CA LYS A 141 -12.86 31.72 10.91
C LYS A 141 -14.33 31.58 10.50
N LYS A 142 -15.04 32.71 10.30
CA LYS A 142 -16.43 32.72 9.80
C LYS A 142 -16.53 32.26 8.34
N LEU A 143 -15.54 32.59 7.50
CA LEU A 143 -15.47 32.13 6.11
C LEU A 143 -15.16 30.63 6.01
N VAL A 144 -14.19 30.12 6.78
CA VAL A 144 -13.86 28.68 6.83
C VAL A 144 -15.06 27.86 7.30
N ARG A 145 -15.80 28.34 8.31
CA ARG A 145 -17.04 27.70 8.78
C ARG A 145 -18.15 27.69 7.71
N ARG A 146 -18.15 28.63 6.77
CA ARG A 146 -19.17 28.73 5.71
C ARG A 146 -18.83 27.90 4.47
N VAL A 147 -17.55 27.60 4.25
CA VAL A 147 -17.05 26.88 3.05
C VAL A 147 -16.85 25.38 3.29
N VAL A 148 -16.96 24.89 4.54
CA VAL A 148 -17.02 23.45 4.85
C VAL A 148 -18.42 23.05 5.37
N PRO A 149 -19.45 22.93 4.51
CA PRO A 149 -20.67 22.23 4.88
C PRO A 149 -20.41 20.72 4.79
N GLY A 150 -20.06 20.08 5.92
CA GLY A 150 -20.01 18.61 5.95
C GLY A 150 -19.15 17.94 7.02
N LEU A 151 -18.22 18.64 7.67
CA LEU A 151 -17.48 18.10 8.81
C LEU A 151 -18.00 18.74 10.09
N SER A 152 -19.20 18.31 10.47
CA SER A 152 -19.60 18.26 11.87
C SER A 152 -18.50 17.49 12.61
N TYR A 153 -17.55 18.21 13.20
CA TYR A 153 -16.84 17.71 14.36
C TYR A 153 -17.94 17.28 15.33
N SER A 154 -18.18 15.98 15.39
CA SER A 154 -18.81 15.38 16.56
C SER A 154 -17.96 15.84 17.72
N ALA A 155 -18.50 16.78 18.50
CA ALA A 155 -18.03 16.99 19.85
C ALA A 155 -17.88 15.60 20.48
N PRO A 156 -16.78 15.29 21.19
CA PRO A 156 -16.72 14.04 21.92
C PRO A 156 -17.97 14.02 22.80
N ARG A 157 -18.86 13.04 22.59
CA ARG A 157 -19.93 12.78 23.54
C ARG A 157 -19.22 12.57 24.86
N THR A 158 -19.35 13.54 25.76
CA THR A 158 -19.18 13.30 27.18
C THR A 158 -20.20 12.22 27.51
N VAL A 159 -19.76 10.97 27.49
CA VAL A 159 -20.50 9.84 28.05
C VAL A 159 -20.79 10.24 29.50
N PRO A 160 -22.05 10.38 29.91
CA PRO A 160 -22.35 10.61 31.31
C PRO A 160 -21.74 9.46 32.10
N ASN A 161 -20.94 9.82 33.11
CA ASN A 161 -20.39 8.88 34.05
C ASN A 161 -21.56 8.19 34.76
N GLU A 162 -21.82 6.92 34.47
CA GLU A 162 -22.90 6.12 35.10
C GLU A 162 -22.79 6.07 36.63
N ALA A 163 -21.65 6.48 37.19
CA ALA A 163 -21.46 6.64 38.64
C ALA A 163 -22.33 7.74 39.27
N GLN A 164 -22.89 8.71 38.52
CA GLN A 164 -23.75 9.76 39.10
C GLN A 164 -25.24 9.45 39.11
N VAL A 165 -25.70 8.39 38.42
CA VAL A 165 -27.12 8.03 38.39
C VAL A 165 -27.51 7.12 39.56
N ILE A 166 -26.57 6.35 40.11
CA ILE A 166 -26.85 5.46 41.24
C ILE A 166 -26.97 6.23 42.56
N GLU A 167 -26.26 7.35 42.71
CA GLU A 167 -26.29 8.14 43.97
C GLU A 167 -27.57 8.98 44.12
N SER A 168 -28.20 9.44 43.02
CA SER A 168 -29.45 10.22 43.13
C SER A 168 -30.71 9.37 43.33
N GLN A 169 -30.62 8.05 43.16
CA GLN A 169 -31.76 7.14 43.27
C GLN A 169 -31.81 6.39 44.62
N ALA A 170 -30.76 6.51 45.44
CA ALA A 170 -30.72 5.98 46.81
C ALA A 170 -31.28 6.97 47.87
N ASP A 171 -31.38 8.26 47.55
CA ASP A 171 -31.85 9.30 48.49
C ASP A 171 -33.37 9.56 48.45
N HIS A 172 -34.13 8.75 47.69
CA HIS A 172 -35.59 8.91 47.56
C HIS A 172 -36.42 7.67 47.91
N LEU A 173 -35.87 6.74 48.72
CA LEU A 173 -36.63 5.71 49.42
C LEU A 173 -36.29 5.67 50.91
#